data_AF-A0A1J3GLP2-F1
#
_entry.id   AF-A0A1J3GLP2-F1
#
_cell.length_a   1.000
_cell.length_b   1.000
_cell.length_c   1.000
_cell.angle_alpha   90.00
_cell.angle_beta   90.00
_cell.angle_gamma   90.00
#
_symmetry.space_group_name_H-M   'P 1'
#
loop_
_entity.id
_entity.type
_entity.pdbx_description
1 polymer ?
#
loop_
_entity_poly.entity_id
_entity_poly.type
_entity_poly.pdbx_seq_one_letter_code
_entity_poly.pdbx_strand_id
1 'polypeptide(L)'
;FLFFFGKDFQKFSVYRDDELPSEMESEPSSGGVLRRNRRLAPSRYYPYGTREKSARKEEIREEVIRLGVEISLCVVESMFLLCDDVRTMLWFCFKCWRDQHRSPNPVLERLLRVMHFVYLRDIKPKKGVFKNYGNSAQWSLITWEEFDNGIMVMDRLVMALRRKGKTYDDRLLLSGIGSYKQEVLKSLVDKLRSAKHVSEASGFARETIESKIFDLWKSVFDEEAKEATETLQAIRNGVINDLFKPISGKPQHRAIRALHPHSTYILGIEFVKQHLKEEVVQLGFELSLLVAESMVLLGDDIRSVLWFCFKLWRNATKNRDSESPVVGRLLCVMHYVYSQHSKPNNNGGRIYDKNEGNSVQWELIKTTLKDLSAGYRDLDSLFSVLRGEEEECCSVGLVLPYRIEEAVNKVDDKLSYAKEIANGFARESNIMELWKSIFDKDTEEAWRVKVKMGGILSDLFNPLLEDTEKD
;
A
#
# COMPACT_ATOMS: atom_id res chain seq x y z
N PHE A 1 -3.79 -17.71 -34.85
CA PHE A 1 -5.07 -18.33 -34.46
C PHE A 1 -5.05 -19.86 -34.56
N LEU A 2 -3.93 -20.54 -34.24
CA LEU A 2 -3.88 -22.00 -33.96
C LEU A 2 -2.51 -22.44 -33.41
N PHE A 3 -1.53 -21.54 -33.34
CA PHE A 3 -0.20 -21.83 -32.80
C PHE A 3 0.05 -21.33 -31.35
N PHE A 4 -0.94 -20.73 -30.68
CA PHE A 4 -0.74 -20.03 -29.40
C PHE A 4 -1.43 -20.65 -28.17
N PHE A 5 -2.24 -21.72 -28.33
CA PHE A 5 -3.01 -22.34 -27.23
C PHE A 5 -2.50 -23.72 -26.78
N GLY A 6 -1.39 -24.22 -27.35
CA GLY A 6 -1.08 -25.65 -27.31
C GLY A 6 -0.38 -26.22 -26.07
N LYS A 7 -0.07 -25.46 -25.01
CA LYS A 7 0.69 -26.03 -23.87
C LYS A 7 0.07 -25.88 -22.49
N ASP A 8 -0.62 -24.78 -22.19
CA ASP A 8 -1.15 -24.56 -20.83
C ASP A 8 -2.58 -25.09 -20.64
N PHE A 9 -3.38 -25.20 -21.72
CA PHE A 9 -4.78 -25.67 -21.64
C PHE A 9 -4.94 -27.20 -21.72
N GLN A 10 -3.98 -27.91 -22.33
CA GLN A 10 -4.09 -29.34 -22.61
C GLN A 10 -4.02 -30.23 -21.35
N LYS A 11 -3.69 -29.64 -20.19
CA LYS A 11 -3.63 -30.35 -18.91
C LYS A 11 -5.00 -30.46 -18.22
N PHE A 12 -6.02 -29.74 -18.69
CA PHE A 12 -7.34 -29.68 -18.05
C PHE A 12 -8.45 -30.46 -18.77
N SER A 13 -8.19 -31.06 -19.94
CA SER A 13 -9.25 -31.66 -20.78
C SER A 13 -9.41 -33.17 -20.66
N VAL A 14 -8.91 -33.81 -19.60
CA VAL A 14 -9.15 -35.24 -19.37
C VAL A 14 -9.89 -35.37 -18.06
N TYR A 15 -11.21 -35.46 -18.14
CA TYR A 15 -12.09 -36.43 -17.47
C TYR A 15 -13.53 -35.98 -17.74
N ARG A 16 -14.21 -36.72 -18.62
CA ARG A 16 -15.63 -36.57 -18.91
C ARG A 16 -16.36 -37.74 -18.27
N ASP A 17 -17.46 -37.39 -17.60
CA ASP A 17 -18.66 -38.15 -17.21
C ASP A 17 -18.49 -39.46 -16.43
N ASP A 18 -19.14 -39.52 -15.25
CA ASP A 18 -20.18 -40.52 -14.97
C ASP A 18 -20.97 -40.18 -13.68
N GLU A 19 -22.30 -40.33 -13.78
CA GLU A 19 -23.32 -40.55 -12.74
C GLU A 19 -23.88 -39.39 -11.88
N LEU A 20 -25.06 -38.89 -12.30
CA LEU A 20 -26.10 -38.25 -11.50
C LEU A 20 -27.23 -39.26 -11.18
N PRO A 21 -27.94 -39.10 -10.06
CA PRO A 21 -29.39 -39.35 -9.98
C PRO A 21 -30.13 -38.09 -9.45
N SER A 22 -30.99 -37.43 -10.23
CA SER A 22 -32.43 -37.69 -10.52
C SER A 22 -33.43 -37.31 -9.42
N GLU A 23 -34.12 -36.19 -9.68
CA GLU A 23 -35.55 -35.86 -9.47
C GLU A 23 -36.25 -35.88 -8.09
N MET A 24 -36.96 -34.78 -7.84
CA MET A 24 -38.38 -34.63 -7.40
C MET A 24 -38.50 -33.28 -6.65
N GLU A 25 -39.53 -32.45 -6.74
CA GLU A 25 -40.72 -32.30 -7.57
C GLU A 25 -41.25 -30.88 -7.28
N SER A 26 -41.81 -30.23 -8.29
CA SER A 26 -42.43 -28.89 -8.24
C SER A 26 -43.95 -29.00 -8.06
N GLU A 27 -44.62 -28.04 -7.41
CA GLU A 27 -45.93 -27.49 -7.83
C GLU A 27 -46.41 -26.25 -6.99
N PRO A 28 -47.44 -25.45 -7.39
CA PRO A 28 -47.26 -24.02 -7.64
C PRO A 28 -48.32 -23.06 -6.99
N SER A 29 -48.24 -21.77 -7.40
CA SER A 29 -49.33 -20.77 -7.51
C SER A 29 -49.65 -19.85 -6.32
N SER A 30 -49.49 -18.53 -6.54
CA SER A 30 -50.61 -17.56 -6.53
C SER A 30 -50.07 -16.14 -6.72
N GLY A 31 -50.50 -15.49 -7.80
CA GLY A 31 -50.22 -14.09 -8.10
C GLY A 31 -50.93 -13.11 -7.14
N GLY A 32 -50.28 -11.97 -6.92
CA GLY A 32 -50.82 -10.87 -6.14
C GLY A 32 -50.02 -9.59 -6.38
N VAL A 33 -50.41 -8.83 -7.40
CA VAL A 33 -49.90 -7.48 -7.68
C VAL A 33 -50.33 -6.55 -6.54
N LEU A 34 -49.38 -6.03 -5.76
CA LEU A 34 -49.61 -4.90 -4.86
C LEU A 34 -48.55 -3.81 -5.08
N ARG A 35 -49.02 -2.70 -5.65
CA ARG A 35 -48.31 -1.44 -5.85
C ARG A 35 -47.67 -0.95 -4.54
N ARG A 36 -46.33 -0.87 -4.49
CA ARG A 36 -45.58 -0.19 -3.41
C ARG A 36 -45.49 1.30 -3.73
N ASN A 37 -46.13 2.12 -2.89
CA ASN A 37 -45.73 3.51 -2.66
C ASN A 37 -46.15 3.92 -1.25
N ARG A 38 -45.24 3.74 -0.28
CA ARG A 38 -45.20 4.60 0.92
C ARG A 38 -43.81 4.55 1.55
N ARG A 39 -43.26 5.75 1.71
CA ARG A 39 -41.94 6.13 2.21
C ARG A 39 -41.57 5.36 3.49
N LEU A 40 -40.41 4.70 3.47
CA LEU A 40 -39.78 4.18 4.69
C LEU A 40 -39.24 5.36 5.50
N ALA A 41 -39.62 5.39 6.77
CA ALA A 41 -39.19 6.38 7.75
C ALA A 41 -37.67 6.30 7.99
N PRO A 42 -36.99 7.42 8.32
CA PRO A 42 -35.56 7.43 8.55
C PRO A 42 -35.22 6.63 9.82
N SER A 43 -34.30 5.66 9.64
CA SER A 43 -33.69 4.87 10.69
C SER A 43 -33.10 5.79 11.78
N ARG A 44 -33.39 5.48 13.04
CA ARG A 44 -33.00 6.26 14.21
C ARG A 44 -31.47 6.30 14.35
N TYR A 45 -30.94 7.51 14.23
CA TYR A 45 -29.55 7.88 14.50
C TYR A 45 -29.27 7.74 16.00
N TYR A 46 -28.33 6.86 16.39
CA TYR A 46 -27.78 6.81 17.76
C TYR A 46 -26.72 7.92 17.92
N PRO A 47 -26.84 8.85 18.89
CA PRO A 47 -26.01 10.05 18.95
C PRO A 47 -24.81 9.95 19.93
N TYR A 48 -24.21 8.77 20.09
CA TYR A 48 -22.98 8.61 20.89
C TYR A 48 -22.02 7.66 20.16
N GLY A 49 -21.02 8.23 19.47
CA GLY A 49 -20.00 7.43 18.79
C GLY A 49 -19.08 8.21 17.86
N THR A 50 -19.50 9.38 17.37
CA THR A 50 -18.70 10.15 16.39
C THR A 50 -17.70 11.10 17.07
N ARG A 51 -18.10 11.75 18.17
CA ARG A 51 -17.28 12.75 18.88
C ARG A 51 -16.12 12.14 19.67
N GLU A 52 -16.32 10.95 20.22
CA GLU A 52 -15.31 10.25 21.03
C GLU A 52 -14.23 9.61 20.14
N LYS A 53 -14.63 9.06 18.98
CA LYS A 53 -13.70 8.54 17.97
C LYS A 53 -12.84 9.64 17.33
N SER A 54 -13.42 10.82 17.05
CA SER A 54 -12.64 11.94 16.52
C SER A 54 -11.65 12.49 17.54
N ALA A 55 -12.05 12.60 18.82
CA ALA A 55 -11.16 13.07 19.88
C ALA A 55 -9.99 12.10 20.12
N ARG A 56 -10.27 10.80 20.17
CA ARG A 56 -9.24 9.76 20.33
C ARG A 56 -8.26 9.72 19.15
N LYS A 57 -8.76 9.87 17.92
CA LYS A 57 -7.90 9.92 16.73
C LYS A 57 -6.95 11.13 16.77
N GLU A 58 -7.43 12.27 17.26
CA GLU A 58 -6.60 13.48 17.39
C GLU A 58 -5.56 13.33 18.50
N GLU A 59 -5.91 12.71 19.64
CA GLU A 59 -4.94 12.36 20.69
C GLU A 59 -3.82 11.44 20.17
N ILE A 60 -4.18 10.42 19.38
CA ILE A 60 -3.21 9.52 18.75
C ILE A 60 -2.31 10.29 17.76
N ARG A 61 -2.85 11.26 17.00
CA ARG A 61 -2.06 12.11 16.10
C ARG A 61 -1.09 13.00 16.85
N GLU A 62 -1.54 13.67 17.91
CA GLU A 62 -0.67 14.47 18.76
C GLU A 62 0.46 13.63 19.36
N GLU A 63 0.16 12.39 19.75
CA GLU A 63 1.16 11.46 20.25
C GLU A 63 2.19 11.11 19.17
N VAL A 64 1.75 10.78 17.95
CA VAL A 64 2.67 10.52 16.83
C VAL A 64 3.50 11.76 16.47
N ILE A 65 2.95 12.97 16.58
CA ILE A 65 3.71 14.23 16.42
C ILE A 65 4.81 14.31 17.48
N ARG A 66 4.49 14.07 18.76
CA ARG A 66 5.49 14.06 19.85
C ARG A 66 6.60 13.02 19.58
N LEU A 67 6.22 11.81 19.16
CA LEU A 67 7.19 10.77 18.79
C LEU A 67 8.09 11.16 17.61
N GLY A 68 7.52 11.84 16.62
CA GLY A 68 8.27 12.38 15.47
C GLY A 68 9.30 13.43 15.88
N VAL A 69 8.94 14.29 16.84
CA VAL A 69 9.85 15.28 17.42
C VAL A 69 10.98 14.60 18.19
N GLU A 70 10.68 13.59 19.00
CA GLU A 70 11.67 12.84 19.77
C GLU A 70 12.72 12.12 18.89
N ILE A 71 12.29 11.42 17.83
CA ILE A 71 13.26 10.80 16.90
C ILE A 71 14.06 11.86 16.14
N SER A 72 13.44 12.98 15.79
CA SER A 72 14.13 14.11 15.16
C SER A 72 15.20 14.70 16.08
N LEU A 73 14.93 14.81 17.39
CA LEU A 73 15.92 15.23 18.38
C LEU A 73 17.08 14.24 18.47
N CYS A 74 16.82 12.94 18.44
CA CYS A 74 17.88 11.92 18.43
C CYS A 74 18.77 12.02 17.18
N VAL A 75 18.17 12.27 16.00
CA VAL A 75 18.90 12.52 14.76
C VAL A 75 19.76 13.78 14.88
N VAL A 76 19.19 14.86 15.41
CA VAL A 76 19.90 16.14 15.59
C VAL A 76 21.04 16.02 16.59
N GLU A 77 20.82 15.37 17.72
CA GLU A 77 21.87 15.10 18.70
C GLU A 77 23.03 14.31 18.06
N SER A 78 22.71 13.32 17.23
CA SER A 78 23.69 12.57 16.44
C SER A 78 24.44 13.47 15.44
N MET A 79 23.76 14.45 14.81
CA MET A 79 24.42 15.41 13.94
C MET A 79 25.45 16.27 14.69
N PHE A 80 25.15 16.67 15.93
CA PHE A 80 26.10 17.38 16.79
C PHE A 80 27.24 16.49 17.27
N LEU A 81 26.98 15.21 17.58
CA LEU A 81 28.03 14.25 17.93
C LEU A 81 29.02 14.03 16.79
N LEU A 82 28.52 13.98 15.55
CA LEU A 82 29.32 13.72 14.36
C LEU A 82 29.93 14.99 13.74
N CYS A 83 29.67 16.18 14.29
CA CYS A 83 30.06 17.43 13.63
C CYS A 83 31.57 17.73 13.67
N ASP A 84 32.35 16.93 14.39
CA ASP A 84 33.82 16.92 14.33
C ASP A 84 34.35 16.51 12.94
N ASP A 85 33.54 15.76 12.18
CA ASP A 85 33.73 15.54 10.74
C ASP A 85 32.43 15.75 9.96
N VAL A 86 32.34 16.90 9.30
CA VAL A 86 31.17 17.30 8.50
C VAL A 86 30.83 16.26 7.43
N ARG A 87 31.84 15.55 6.88
CA ARG A 87 31.58 14.51 5.88
C ARG A 87 30.84 13.32 6.49
N THR A 88 31.28 12.80 7.63
CA THR A 88 30.61 11.69 8.33
C THR A 88 29.17 12.06 8.67
N MET A 89 28.96 13.26 9.25
CA MET A 89 27.62 13.76 9.57
C MET A 89 26.71 13.87 8.34
N LEU A 90 27.19 14.43 7.23
CA LEU A 90 26.37 14.54 6.01
C LEU A 90 26.01 13.18 5.42
N TRP A 91 26.92 12.20 5.48
CA TRP A 91 26.61 10.84 5.04
C TRP A 91 25.62 10.14 5.98
N PHE A 92 25.65 10.42 7.29
CA PHE A 92 24.63 9.96 8.24
C PHE A 92 23.24 10.52 7.86
N CYS A 93 23.13 11.85 7.68
CA CYS A 93 21.89 12.49 7.23
C CYS A 93 21.39 11.91 5.89
N PHE A 94 22.31 11.70 4.95
CA PHE A 94 21.98 11.11 3.66
C PHE A 94 21.47 9.69 3.79
N LYS A 95 22.01 8.89 4.71
CA LYS A 95 21.56 7.53 4.96
C LYS A 95 20.16 7.52 5.60
N CYS A 96 19.91 8.37 6.61
CA CYS A 96 18.57 8.58 7.18
C CYS A 96 17.52 8.98 6.13
N TRP A 97 17.94 9.64 5.05
CA TRP A 97 17.07 10.10 3.97
C TRP A 97 16.93 9.08 2.82
N ARG A 98 18.03 8.45 2.38
CA ARG A 98 18.11 7.74 1.08
C ARG A 98 17.43 6.38 1.03
N ASP A 99 17.48 5.59 2.10
CA ASP A 99 17.18 4.15 2.01
C ASP A 99 15.68 3.81 1.83
N GLN A 100 14.83 4.82 1.59
CA GLN A 100 13.37 4.69 1.54
C GLN A 100 12.72 5.35 0.29
N HIS A 101 13.50 5.74 -0.72
CA HIS A 101 12.99 6.53 -1.85
C HIS A 101 12.37 5.74 -3.00
N ARG A 102 11.02 5.72 -3.06
CA ARG A 102 10.26 5.77 -4.33
C ARG A 102 8.97 6.62 -4.34
N SER A 103 8.59 7.30 -3.25
CA SER A 103 7.36 8.13 -3.17
C SER A 103 7.50 9.30 -2.15
N PRO A 104 6.55 10.26 -2.09
CA PRO A 104 6.54 11.30 -1.05
C PRO A 104 6.28 10.68 0.32
N ASN A 105 7.31 10.61 1.15
CA ASN A 105 7.22 10.12 2.53
C ASN A 105 7.19 11.34 3.48
N PRO A 106 6.09 11.56 4.22
CA PRO A 106 5.92 12.76 5.05
C PRO A 106 6.94 12.83 6.20
N VAL A 107 7.28 11.67 6.79
CA VAL A 107 8.27 11.56 7.87
C VAL A 107 9.65 11.97 7.38
N LEU A 108 10.08 11.42 6.24
CA LEU A 108 11.38 11.77 5.65
C LEU A 108 11.46 13.23 5.22
N GLU A 109 10.36 13.80 4.74
CA GLU A 109 10.33 15.23 4.40
C GLU A 109 10.48 16.12 5.63
N ARG A 110 9.85 15.77 6.76
CA ARG A 110 10.04 16.50 8.02
C ARG A 110 11.46 16.33 8.56
N LEU A 111 11.98 15.10 8.57
CA LEU A 111 13.36 14.82 8.99
C LEU A 111 14.38 15.58 8.13
N LEU A 112 14.20 15.61 6.81
CA LEU A 112 15.09 16.34 5.91
C LEU A 112 15.10 17.86 6.20
N ARG A 113 13.93 18.45 6.46
CA ARG A 113 13.82 19.87 6.85
C ARG A 113 14.50 20.14 8.20
N VAL A 114 14.33 19.25 9.17
CA VAL A 114 15.01 19.33 10.47
C VAL A 114 16.53 19.28 10.29
N MET A 115 17.05 18.32 9.51
CA MET A 115 18.47 18.19 9.24
C MET A 115 19.02 19.45 8.56
N HIS A 116 18.33 19.97 7.54
CA HIS A 116 18.74 21.18 6.83
C HIS A 116 18.80 22.40 7.75
N PHE A 117 17.77 22.56 8.57
CA PHE A 117 17.67 23.66 9.53
C PHE A 117 18.85 23.68 10.51
N VAL A 118 19.12 22.55 11.15
CA VAL A 118 20.24 22.43 12.11
C VAL A 118 21.58 22.58 11.40
N TYR A 119 21.73 21.96 10.23
CA TYR A 119 22.96 22.06 9.46
C TYR A 119 23.30 23.52 9.11
N LEU A 120 22.35 24.27 8.56
CA LEU A 120 22.59 25.65 8.14
C LEU A 120 22.82 26.61 9.32
N ARG A 121 22.04 26.47 10.40
CA ARG A 121 22.06 27.41 11.51
C ARG A 121 23.19 27.13 12.49
N ASP A 122 23.42 25.87 12.84
CA ASP A 122 24.22 25.51 14.02
C ASP A 122 25.54 24.82 13.67
N ILE A 123 25.62 24.12 12.54
CA ILE A 123 26.81 23.31 12.18
C ILE A 123 27.67 24.01 11.12
N LYS A 124 27.08 24.38 9.99
CA LYS A 124 27.78 25.01 8.85
C LYS A 124 28.57 26.27 9.26
N PRO A 125 28.05 27.18 10.11
CA PRO A 125 28.78 28.39 10.50
C PRO A 125 30.04 28.10 11.34
N LYS A 126 30.09 26.97 12.04
CA LYS A 126 31.23 26.56 12.86
C LYS A 126 32.45 26.12 12.03
N LYS A 127 32.30 26.02 10.70
CA LYS A 127 33.35 25.60 9.76
C LYS A 127 34.06 24.31 10.23
N GLY A 128 33.27 23.31 10.61
CA GLY A 128 33.77 22.01 11.05
C GLY A 128 34.73 21.38 10.04
N VAL A 129 35.61 20.50 10.52
CA VAL A 129 36.62 19.86 9.68
C VAL A 129 35.93 18.95 8.66
N PHE A 130 36.29 19.08 7.39
CA PHE A 130 35.84 18.17 6.33
C PHE A 130 36.96 17.19 6.03
N LYS A 131 36.93 15.99 6.63
CA LYS A 131 38.00 15.00 6.44
C LYS A 131 37.75 14.20 5.16
N ASN A 132 38.72 14.19 4.26
CA ASN A 132 38.65 13.35 3.06
C ASN A 132 38.89 11.86 3.36
N TYR A 133 39.50 11.56 4.51
CA TYR A 133 39.80 10.21 4.98
C TYR A 133 39.62 10.14 6.51
N GLY A 134 39.04 9.04 7.01
CA GLY A 134 38.71 8.85 8.42
C GLY A 134 37.22 9.04 8.73
N ASN A 135 36.81 8.68 9.94
CA ASN A 135 35.45 8.86 10.46
C ASN A 135 35.46 9.97 11.54
N SER A 136 34.28 10.49 11.86
CA SER A 136 34.06 11.13 13.17
C SER A 136 34.57 10.22 14.30
N ALA A 137 35.20 10.82 15.31
CA ALA A 137 35.64 10.08 16.50
C ALA A 137 34.46 9.42 17.25
N GLN A 138 33.25 9.95 17.07
CA GLN A 138 32.03 9.50 17.73
C GLN A 138 31.20 8.54 16.86
N TRP A 139 31.67 8.17 15.66
CA TRP A 139 30.91 7.32 14.74
C TRP A 139 30.47 5.99 15.37
N SER A 140 31.30 5.37 16.19
CA SER A 140 30.99 4.10 16.86
C SER A 140 29.83 4.19 17.86
N LEU A 141 29.45 5.41 18.28
CA LEU A 141 28.33 5.64 19.19
C LEU A 141 27.00 5.73 18.44
N ILE A 142 27.01 5.79 17.11
CA ILE A 142 25.81 5.86 16.29
C ILE A 142 25.35 4.46 15.89
N THR A 143 24.19 4.06 16.40
CA THR A 143 23.54 2.80 16.06
C THR A 143 22.54 3.00 14.94
N TRP A 144 23.03 2.85 13.71
CA TRP A 144 22.25 3.03 12.48
C TRP A 144 20.95 2.23 12.45
N GLU A 145 20.99 1.00 12.93
CA GLU A 145 19.89 0.04 12.90
C GLU A 145 18.62 0.56 13.59
N GLU A 146 18.78 1.27 14.71
CA GLU A 146 17.66 1.81 15.48
C GLU A 146 17.05 3.04 14.84
N PHE A 147 17.86 3.84 14.12
CA PHE A 147 17.36 4.94 13.31
C PHE A 147 16.56 4.43 12.13
N ASP A 148 17.04 3.41 11.41
CA ASP A 148 16.32 2.85 10.27
C ASP A 148 14.97 2.25 10.70
N ASN A 149 14.98 1.41 11.74
CA ASN A 149 13.76 0.82 12.30
C ASN A 149 12.81 1.89 12.83
N GLY A 150 13.33 2.90 13.54
CA GLY A 150 12.51 3.98 14.09
C GLY A 150 11.83 4.82 13.02
N ILE A 151 12.57 5.24 11.99
CA ILE A 151 12.01 6.01 10.87
C ILE A 151 10.96 5.18 10.13
N MET A 152 11.22 3.88 9.93
CA MET A 152 10.28 2.96 9.30
C MET A 152 8.96 2.85 10.09
N VAL A 153 9.01 2.60 11.40
CA VAL A 153 7.81 2.48 12.24
C VAL A 153 7.04 3.80 12.26
N MET A 154 7.74 4.94 12.33
CA MET A 154 7.13 6.26 12.26
C MET A 154 6.40 6.52 10.94
N ASP A 155 7.00 6.15 9.81
CA ASP A 155 6.34 6.27 8.51
C ASP A 155 5.01 5.52 8.50
N ARG A 156 4.99 4.29 9.03
CA ARG A 156 3.76 3.48 9.11
C ARG A 156 2.70 4.10 10.02
N LEU A 157 3.08 4.58 11.19
CA LEU A 157 2.16 5.27 12.09
C LEU A 157 1.53 6.51 11.42
N VAL A 158 2.36 7.31 10.73
CA VAL A 158 1.87 8.50 10.00
C VAL A 158 0.96 8.10 8.85
N MET A 159 1.34 7.10 8.05
CA MET A 159 0.51 6.62 6.94
C MET A 159 -0.88 6.16 7.40
N ALA A 160 -0.94 5.33 8.44
CA ALA A 160 -2.19 4.83 8.99
C ALA A 160 -3.14 5.97 9.40
N LEU A 161 -2.59 7.04 9.95
CA LEU A 161 -3.35 8.19 10.45
C LEU A 161 -3.73 9.22 9.36
N ARG A 162 -2.98 9.28 8.25
CA ARG A 162 -3.27 10.16 7.10
C ARG A 162 -4.42 9.66 6.24
N ARG A 163 -4.66 8.34 6.19
CA ARG A 163 -5.72 7.80 5.34
C ARG A 163 -7.11 8.26 5.76
N LYS A 164 -7.82 8.86 4.81
CA LYS A 164 -9.20 9.33 4.95
C LYS A 164 -10.18 8.15 4.84
N GLY A 165 -11.26 8.18 5.63
CA GLY A 165 -12.36 7.23 5.53
C GLY A 165 -12.15 5.83 6.13
N LYS A 166 -10.96 5.51 6.65
CA LYS A 166 -10.63 4.18 7.21
C LYS A 166 -10.53 4.21 8.73
N THR A 167 -11.13 3.22 9.38
CA THR A 167 -10.93 2.93 10.81
C THR A 167 -9.91 1.81 10.94
N TYR A 168 -8.66 2.16 11.21
CA TYR A 168 -7.68 1.18 11.72
C TYR A 168 -8.07 0.78 13.14
N ASP A 169 -7.61 -0.40 13.57
CA ASP A 169 -7.78 -0.78 14.97
C ASP A 169 -6.93 0.15 15.85
N ASP A 170 -7.61 1.04 16.59
CA ASP A 170 -6.99 1.93 17.56
C ASP A 170 -6.08 1.16 18.54
N ARG A 171 -6.38 -0.11 18.84
CA ARG A 171 -5.56 -0.95 19.72
C ARG A 171 -4.20 -1.26 19.09
N LEU A 172 -4.16 -1.55 17.78
CA LEU A 172 -2.92 -1.81 17.06
C LEU A 172 -2.06 -0.56 16.96
N LEU A 173 -2.67 0.59 16.67
CA LEU A 173 -1.96 1.88 16.67
C LEU A 173 -1.38 2.23 18.03
N LEU A 174 -2.16 2.09 19.10
CA LEU A 174 -1.69 2.33 20.47
C LEU A 174 -0.60 1.34 20.89
N SER A 175 -0.72 0.08 20.49
CA SER A 175 0.34 -0.93 20.69
C SER A 175 1.62 -0.55 19.95
N GLY A 176 1.52 -0.13 18.68
CA GLY A 176 2.66 0.34 17.89
C GLY A 176 3.35 1.56 18.51
N ILE A 177 2.57 2.53 19.00
CA ILE A 177 3.07 3.69 19.74
C ILE A 177 3.78 3.25 21.04
N GLY A 178 3.19 2.32 21.77
CA GLY A 178 3.76 1.77 23.01
C GLY A 178 5.11 1.09 22.78
N SER A 179 5.18 0.17 21.81
CA SER A 179 6.41 -0.49 21.39
C SER A 179 7.46 0.52 20.92
N TYR A 180 7.07 1.47 20.08
CA TYR A 180 7.99 2.50 19.59
C TYR A 180 8.64 3.31 20.72
N LYS A 181 7.86 3.72 21.73
CA LYS A 181 8.40 4.41 22.92
C LYS A 181 9.38 3.55 23.71
N GLN A 182 8.97 2.32 24.02
CA GLN A 182 9.71 1.45 24.94
C GLN A 182 10.97 0.85 24.32
N GLU A 183 10.96 0.65 23.01
CA GLU A 183 11.95 -0.19 22.33
C GLU A 183 12.87 0.65 21.45
N VAL A 184 12.30 1.55 20.63
CA VAL A 184 13.09 2.39 19.72
C VAL A 184 13.61 3.62 20.45
N LEU A 185 12.71 4.48 20.94
CA LEU A 185 13.12 5.77 21.53
C LEU A 185 13.95 5.58 22.79
N LYS A 186 13.53 4.68 23.68
CA LYS A 186 14.27 4.39 24.91
C LYS A 186 15.71 3.96 24.60
N SER A 187 15.89 3.05 23.65
CA SER A 187 17.22 2.56 23.28
C SER A 187 18.09 3.65 22.66
N LEU A 188 17.55 4.44 21.72
CA LEU A 188 18.25 5.58 21.13
C LEU A 188 18.66 6.60 22.19
N VAL A 189 17.74 6.99 23.08
CA VAL A 189 17.99 7.97 24.14
C VAL A 189 19.02 7.45 25.15
N ASP A 190 18.93 6.19 25.57
CA ASP A 190 19.89 5.62 26.52
C ASP A 190 21.30 5.52 25.92
N LYS A 191 21.44 5.23 24.62
CA LYS A 191 22.73 5.25 23.93
C LYS A 191 23.30 6.66 23.81
N LEU A 192 22.49 7.62 23.35
CA LEU A 192 22.91 9.02 23.20
C LEU A 192 23.24 9.66 24.56
N ARG A 193 22.59 9.23 25.65
CA ARG A 193 22.88 9.70 27.02
C ARG A 193 24.36 9.53 27.39
N SER A 194 25.02 8.46 26.93
CA SER A 194 26.45 8.24 27.19
C SER A 194 27.36 9.32 26.59
N ALA A 195 26.93 9.93 25.48
CA ALA A 195 27.67 10.92 24.71
C ALA A 195 27.13 12.35 24.88
N LYS A 196 26.12 12.55 25.74
CA LYS A 196 25.40 13.81 25.89
C LYS A 196 26.31 15.02 26.16
N HIS A 197 27.35 14.84 26.99
CA HIS A 197 28.32 15.92 27.26
C HIS A 197 29.07 16.37 26.00
N VAL A 198 29.31 15.48 25.04
CA VAL A 198 29.98 15.78 23.76
C VAL A 198 29.03 16.53 22.83
N SER A 199 27.76 16.12 22.75
CA SER A 199 26.77 16.80 21.92
C SER A 199 26.49 18.21 22.44
N GLU A 200 26.33 18.38 23.75
CA GLU A 200 26.14 19.68 24.40
C GLU A 200 27.35 20.61 24.24
N ALA A 201 28.57 20.10 24.43
CA ALA A 201 29.80 20.87 24.16
C ALA A 201 29.92 21.29 22.69
N SER A 202 29.35 20.50 21.78
CA SER A 202 29.26 20.82 20.36
C SER A 202 28.13 21.80 20.03
N GLY A 203 27.36 22.24 21.02
CA GLY A 203 26.31 23.25 20.92
C GLY A 203 24.89 22.70 20.75
N PHE A 204 24.66 21.43 21.07
CA PHE A 204 23.31 20.87 21.13
C PHE A 204 22.54 21.45 22.33
N ALA A 205 21.41 22.09 22.06
CA ALA A 205 20.51 22.64 23.09
C ALA A 205 19.09 22.09 22.88
N ARG A 206 18.78 20.97 23.55
CA ARG A 206 17.57 20.16 23.32
C ARG A 206 16.29 21.00 23.31
N GLU A 207 16.00 21.72 24.39
CA GLU A 207 14.76 22.51 24.55
C GLU A 207 14.59 23.60 23.47
N THR A 208 15.69 24.27 23.11
CA THR A 208 15.69 25.32 22.08
C THR A 208 15.43 24.75 20.69
N ILE A 209 15.91 23.54 20.43
CA ILE A 209 15.74 22.85 19.14
C ILE A 209 14.33 22.23 19.07
N GLU A 210 13.88 21.60 20.15
CA GLU A 210 12.58 20.92 20.27
C GLU A 210 11.42 21.84 19.89
N SER A 211 11.34 23.04 20.48
CA SER A 211 10.29 24.02 20.19
C SER A 211 10.17 24.34 18.69
N LYS A 212 11.29 24.37 17.97
CA LYS A 212 11.36 24.69 16.54
C LYS A 212 11.05 23.48 15.66
N ILE A 213 11.39 22.27 16.13
CA ILE A 213 11.06 21.02 15.45
C ILE A 213 9.56 20.70 15.60
N PHE A 214 8.96 21.01 16.76
CA PHE A 214 7.55 20.74 17.05
C PHE A 214 6.62 21.36 16.00
N ASP A 215 6.86 22.61 15.61
CA ASP A 215 6.06 23.29 14.58
C ASP A 215 6.19 22.66 13.18
N LEU A 216 7.36 22.09 12.85
CA LEU A 216 7.53 21.35 11.60
C LEU A 216 6.65 20.10 11.58
N TRP A 217 6.58 19.39 12.71
CA TRP A 217 5.82 18.14 12.83
C TRP A 217 4.30 18.33 12.93
N LYS A 218 3.80 19.47 13.44
CA LYS A 218 2.35 19.77 13.43
C LYS A 218 1.72 19.57 12.06
N SER A 219 2.43 19.99 11.02
CA SER A 219 1.96 19.92 9.63
C SER A 219 2.07 18.54 8.98
N VAL A 220 2.46 17.48 9.70
CA VAL A 220 2.66 16.14 9.11
C VAL A 220 1.33 15.53 8.62
N PHE A 221 0.21 15.91 9.23
CA PHE A 221 -1.13 15.44 8.88
C PHE A 221 -1.93 16.42 8.01
N ASP A 222 -1.38 17.60 7.71
CA ASP A 222 -2.08 18.60 6.90
C ASP A 222 -2.22 18.10 5.46
N GLU A 223 -3.46 18.05 4.99
CA GLU A 223 -3.85 17.62 3.64
C GLU A 223 -3.79 18.77 2.62
N GLU A 224 -3.71 20.01 3.12
CA GLU A 224 -3.77 21.26 2.34
C GLU A 224 -2.44 21.65 1.67
N ALA A 225 -1.40 20.83 1.78
CA ALA A 225 -0.18 21.00 0.97
C ALA A 225 -0.36 20.50 -0.48
N LYS A 226 -1.58 20.58 -1.04
CA LYS A 226 -1.84 20.40 -2.48
C LYS A 226 -1.54 21.66 -3.29
N GLU A 227 -1.50 22.83 -2.66
CA GLU A 227 -1.01 24.03 -3.33
C GLU A 227 0.52 24.06 -3.30
N ALA A 228 1.10 23.92 -4.50
CA ALA A 228 2.51 24.05 -4.83
C ALA A 228 3.38 22.78 -4.71
N THR A 229 2.93 21.67 -5.29
CA THR A 229 3.77 20.47 -5.51
C THR A 229 5.12 20.82 -6.15
N GLU A 230 5.13 21.75 -7.12
CA GLU A 230 6.35 22.22 -7.78
C GLU A 230 7.23 23.09 -6.86
N THR A 231 6.64 24.00 -6.08
CA THR A 231 7.38 24.84 -5.13
C THR A 231 7.94 24.00 -3.98
N LEU A 232 7.17 23.05 -3.45
CA LEU A 232 7.62 22.10 -2.44
C LEU A 232 8.72 21.19 -2.97
N GLN A 233 8.62 20.75 -4.23
CA GLN A 233 9.65 19.96 -4.89
C GLN A 233 10.91 20.80 -5.16
N ALA A 234 10.78 22.06 -5.57
CA ALA A 234 11.90 22.98 -5.74
C ALA A 234 12.59 23.28 -4.41
N ILE A 235 11.82 23.54 -3.34
CA ILE A 235 12.34 23.69 -1.97
C ILE A 235 13.05 22.41 -1.54
N ARG A 236 12.44 21.24 -1.74
CA ARG A 236 13.04 19.94 -1.41
C ARG A 236 14.35 19.73 -2.17
N ASN A 237 14.38 20.00 -3.47
CA ASN A 237 15.58 19.90 -4.29
C ASN A 237 16.65 20.89 -3.83
N GLY A 238 16.27 22.11 -3.47
CA GLY A 238 17.15 23.11 -2.85
C GLY A 238 17.77 22.60 -1.55
N VAL A 239 16.95 22.05 -0.65
CA VAL A 239 17.38 21.46 0.61
C VAL A 239 18.36 20.29 0.40
N ILE A 240 18.03 19.36 -0.49
CA ILE A 240 18.89 18.21 -0.85
C ILE A 240 20.22 18.71 -1.41
N ASN A 241 20.18 19.67 -2.32
CA ASN A 241 21.38 20.26 -2.89
C ASN A 241 22.24 20.94 -1.82
N ASP A 242 21.64 21.72 -0.92
CA ASP A 242 22.36 22.41 0.14
C ASP A 242 23.06 21.45 1.11
N LEU A 243 22.36 20.40 1.53
CA LEU A 243 22.89 19.39 2.46
C LEU A 243 23.91 18.48 1.78
N PHE A 244 23.60 17.95 0.59
CA PHE A 244 24.32 16.80 0.04
C PHE A 244 25.24 17.13 -1.14
N LYS A 245 25.20 18.34 -1.71
CA LYS A 245 26.20 18.78 -2.69
C LYS A 245 27.65 18.65 -2.19
N PRO A 246 27.99 18.91 -0.91
CA PRO A 246 29.36 18.72 -0.42
C PRO A 246 29.88 17.28 -0.47
N ILE A 247 28.98 16.28 -0.50
CA ILE A 247 29.32 14.85 -0.59
C ILE A 247 29.02 14.24 -1.97
N SER A 248 28.37 14.99 -2.87
CA SER A 248 28.08 14.55 -4.23
C SER A 248 29.37 14.25 -5.01
N GLY A 249 29.39 13.11 -5.71
CA GLY A 249 30.55 12.62 -6.46
C GLY A 249 31.71 12.10 -5.59
N LYS A 250 31.60 12.14 -4.25
CA LYS A 250 32.61 11.59 -3.33
C LYS A 250 32.29 10.13 -3.00
N PRO A 251 33.31 9.28 -2.76
CA PRO A 251 33.06 7.90 -2.40
C PRO A 251 32.27 7.82 -1.09
N GLN A 252 31.33 6.88 -1.05
CA GLN A 252 30.53 6.59 0.14
C GLN A 252 31.44 6.31 1.33
N HIS A 253 31.11 6.92 2.46
CA HIS A 253 31.88 6.80 3.69
C HIS A 253 32.04 5.31 4.08
N ARG A 254 33.27 4.84 4.31
CA ARG A 254 33.60 3.41 4.44
C ARG A 254 32.80 2.75 5.56
N ALA A 255 32.68 3.42 6.70
CA ALA A 255 31.92 2.89 7.83
C ALA A 255 30.42 2.81 7.54
N ILE A 256 29.88 3.71 6.71
CA ILE A 256 28.46 3.71 6.30
C ILE A 256 28.21 2.65 5.23
N ARG A 257 29.21 2.36 4.40
CA ARG A 257 29.17 1.25 3.44
C ARG A 257 29.28 -0.12 4.14
N ALA A 258 29.97 -0.18 5.28
CA ALA A 258 30.15 -1.40 6.07
C ALA A 258 28.97 -1.73 6.97
N LEU A 259 28.04 -0.78 7.18
CA LEU A 259 26.74 -1.08 7.77
C LEU A 259 26.01 -2.05 6.85
N HIS A 260 25.55 -3.18 7.40
CA HIS A 260 24.69 -4.07 6.65
C HIS A 260 23.49 -3.26 6.11
N PRO A 261 23.06 -3.48 4.86
CA PRO A 261 21.86 -2.84 4.33
C PRO A 261 20.63 -3.07 5.22
N HIS A 262 20.66 -4.15 6.00
CA HIS A 262 19.56 -4.60 6.84
C HIS A 262 20.12 -5.04 8.20
N SER A 263 19.64 -4.39 9.26
CA SER A 263 19.81 -4.84 10.64
C SER A 263 19.07 -6.16 10.85
N THR A 264 19.66 -7.06 11.62
CA THR A 264 18.94 -8.20 12.19
C THR A 264 17.98 -7.69 13.27
N TYR A 265 16.80 -7.28 12.83
CA TYR A 265 15.48 -7.43 13.47
C TYR A 265 15.39 -7.16 14.97
N ILE A 266 15.29 -5.88 15.34
CA ILE A 266 15.02 -5.45 16.72
C ILE A 266 13.86 -4.44 16.71
N LEU A 267 12.66 -4.98 16.94
CA LEU A 267 11.49 -4.32 17.56
C LEU A 267 10.60 -3.41 16.68
N GLY A 268 9.28 -3.49 16.88
CA GLY A 268 8.24 -2.81 16.07
C GLY A 268 7.84 -3.50 14.74
N ILE A 269 8.53 -4.56 14.32
CA ILE A 269 8.25 -5.27 13.05
C ILE A 269 6.94 -6.06 13.09
N GLU A 270 6.51 -6.57 14.24
CA GLU A 270 5.21 -7.24 14.29
C GLU A 270 4.07 -6.24 14.03
N PHE A 271 4.20 -5.01 14.53
CA PHE A 271 3.31 -3.92 14.15
C PHE A 271 3.40 -3.62 12.65
N VAL A 272 4.60 -3.48 12.08
CA VAL A 272 4.78 -3.21 10.64
C VAL A 272 4.22 -4.34 9.79
N LYS A 273 4.46 -5.60 10.16
CA LYS A 273 3.98 -6.81 9.48
C LYS A 273 2.47 -6.90 9.55
N GLN A 274 1.88 -6.71 10.73
CA GLN A 274 0.44 -6.71 10.92
C GLN A 274 -0.24 -5.57 10.15
N HIS A 275 0.33 -4.36 10.23
CA HIS A 275 -0.13 -3.22 9.44
C HIS A 275 -0.05 -3.55 7.94
N LEU A 276 1.07 -4.10 7.46
CA LEU A 276 1.22 -4.49 6.05
C LEU A 276 0.24 -5.60 5.62
N LYS A 277 -0.16 -6.51 6.52
CA LYS A 277 -1.22 -7.48 6.23
C LYS A 277 -2.57 -6.77 6.03
N GLU A 278 -2.92 -5.83 6.90
CA GLU A 278 -4.13 -5.02 6.76
C GLU A 278 -4.09 -4.17 5.49
N GLU A 279 -2.92 -3.65 5.12
CA GLU A 279 -2.68 -2.96 3.85
C GLU A 279 -2.98 -3.85 2.64
N VAL A 280 -2.50 -5.10 2.65
CA VAL A 280 -2.79 -6.06 1.57
C VAL A 280 -4.28 -6.32 1.43
N VAL A 281 -4.98 -6.52 2.56
CA VAL A 281 -6.42 -6.73 2.58
C VAL A 281 -7.14 -5.52 1.97
N GLN A 282 -6.79 -4.31 2.43
CA GLN A 282 -7.46 -3.09 2.03
C GLN A 282 -7.18 -2.70 0.57
N LEU A 283 -5.91 -2.73 0.14
CA LEU A 283 -5.52 -2.41 -1.23
C LEU A 283 -6.03 -3.46 -2.22
N GLY A 284 -6.05 -4.72 -1.81
CA GLY A 284 -6.69 -5.78 -2.58
C GLY A 284 -8.18 -5.55 -2.77
N PHE A 285 -8.89 -5.18 -1.70
CA PHE A 285 -10.29 -4.80 -1.76
C PHE A 285 -10.54 -3.63 -2.71
N GLU A 286 -9.75 -2.56 -2.62
CA GLU A 286 -9.88 -1.37 -3.49
C GLU A 286 -9.63 -1.68 -4.96
N LEU A 287 -8.54 -2.39 -5.28
CA LEU A 287 -8.30 -2.86 -6.64
C LEU A 287 -9.46 -3.72 -7.15
N SER A 288 -10.02 -4.58 -6.29
CA SER A 288 -11.16 -5.43 -6.65
C SER A 288 -12.45 -4.64 -6.90
N LEU A 289 -12.70 -3.55 -6.16
CA LEU A 289 -13.81 -2.64 -6.45
C LEU A 289 -13.64 -1.99 -7.83
N LEU A 290 -12.45 -1.48 -8.14
CA LEU A 290 -12.17 -0.86 -9.43
C LEU A 290 -12.32 -1.85 -10.60
N VAL A 291 -11.96 -3.12 -10.38
CA VAL A 291 -12.21 -4.20 -11.35
C VAL A 291 -13.70 -4.44 -11.52
N ALA A 292 -14.46 -4.52 -10.42
CA ALA A 292 -15.91 -4.71 -10.47
C ALA A 292 -16.62 -3.54 -11.18
N GLU A 293 -16.24 -2.31 -10.87
CA GLU A 293 -16.72 -1.10 -11.56
C GLU A 293 -16.41 -1.13 -13.06
N SER A 294 -15.18 -1.51 -13.42
CA SER A 294 -14.79 -1.65 -14.83
C SER A 294 -15.64 -2.68 -15.56
N MET A 295 -15.95 -3.81 -14.92
CA MET A 295 -16.81 -4.86 -15.50
C MET A 295 -18.26 -4.39 -15.66
N VAL A 296 -18.79 -3.65 -14.70
CA VAL A 296 -20.15 -3.08 -14.77
C VAL A 296 -20.24 -2.02 -15.88
N LEU A 297 -19.22 -1.18 -16.05
CA LEU A 297 -19.16 -0.18 -17.12
C LEU A 297 -19.08 -0.80 -18.52
N LEU A 298 -18.47 -1.98 -18.65
CA LEU A 298 -18.45 -2.77 -19.89
C LEU A 298 -19.70 -3.65 -20.06
N GLY A 299 -20.65 -3.61 -19.11
CA GLY A 299 -21.81 -4.50 -19.07
C GLY A 299 -22.78 -4.38 -20.25
N ASP A 300 -22.60 -3.37 -21.10
CA ASP A 300 -23.29 -3.22 -22.38
C ASP A 300 -22.84 -4.26 -23.44
N ASP A 301 -21.64 -4.83 -23.29
CA ASP A 301 -21.13 -5.91 -24.15
C ASP A 301 -20.40 -6.98 -23.35
N ILE A 302 -21.00 -8.17 -23.27
CA ILE A 302 -20.45 -9.31 -22.54
C ILE A 302 -19.08 -9.74 -23.08
N ARG A 303 -18.83 -9.61 -24.39
CA ARG A 303 -17.53 -9.96 -24.98
C ARG A 303 -16.45 -9.02 -24.47
N SER A 304 -16.73 -7.73 -24.39
CA SER A 304 -15.83 -6.73 -23.80
C SER A 304 -15.53 -7.03 -22.33
N VAL A 305 -16.54 -7.40 -21.52
CA VAL A 305 -16.33 -7.83 -20.12
C VAL A 305 -15.36 -9.01 -20.05
N LEU A 306 -15.61 -10.07 -20.82
CA LEU A 306 -14.79 -11.28 -20.80
C LEU A 306 -13.36 -11.02 -21.30
N TRP A 307 -13.21 -10.21 -22.37
CA TRP A 307 -11.90 -9.80 -22.88
C TRP A 307 -11.13 -8.94 -21.88
N PHE A 308 -11.80 -8.06 -21.16
CA PHE A 308 -11.20 -7.29 -20.08
C PHE A 308 -10.68 -8.22 -18.98
N CYS A 309 -11.51 -9.15 -18.49
CA CYS A 309 -11.12 -10.13 -17.48
C CYS A 309 -9.91 -10.96 -17.93
N PHE A 310 -9.93 -11.47 -19.16
CA PHE A 310 -8.84 -12.28 -19.71
C PHE A 310 -7.52 -11.50 -19.79
N LYS A 311 -7.57 -10.27 -20.33
CA LYS A 311 -6.38 -9.42 -20.45
C LYS A 311 -5.82 -9.02 -19.09
N LEU A 312 -6.69 -8.67 -18.14
CA LEU A 312 -6.27 -8.29 -16.79
C LEU A 312 -5.63 -9.48 -16.07
N TRP A 313 -6.28 -10.65 -16.06
CA TRP A 313 -5.74 -11.87 -15.45
C TRP A 313 -4.38 -12.24 -16.05
N ARG A 314 -4.28 -12.32 -17.38
CA ARG A 314 -3.04 -12.65 -18.09
C ARG A 314 -1.90 -11.66 -17.78
N ASN A 315 -2.21 -10.37 -17.69
CA ASN A 315 -1.19 -9.36 -17.39
C ASN A 315 -0.77 -9.38 -15.91
N ALA A 316 -1.69 -9.71 -15.00
CA ALA A 316 -1.40 -9.85 -13.57
C ALA A 316 -0.55 -11.10 -13.27
N THR A 317 -0.75 -12.20 -14.00
CA THR A 317 -0.01 -13.47 -13.85
C THR A 317 1.28 -13.56 -14.67
N LYS A 318 1.59 -12.53 -15.47
CA LYS A 318 2.77 -12.56 -16.36
C LYS A 318 4.06 -12.80 -15.55
N ASN A 319 4.73 -13.92 -15.84
CA ASN A 319 5.95 -14.40 -15.18
C ASN A 319 5.77 -14.77 -13.69
N ARG A 320 4.57 -15.14 -13.25
CA ARG A 320 4.25 -15.50 -11.87
C ARG A 320 3.47 -16.81 -11.79
N ASP A 321 3.41 -17.38 -10.60
CA ASP A 321 2.56 -18.53 -10.33
C ASP A 321 1.07 -18.14 -10.47
N SER A 322 0.37 -18.80 -11.40
CA SER A 322 -1.06 -18.61 -11.60
C SER A 322 -1.90 -19.07 -10.39
N GLU A 323 -1.30 -19.86 -9.48
CA GLU A 323 -1.93 -20.35 -8.26
C GLU A 323 -1.77 -19.39 -7.06
N SER A 324 -1.27 -18.17 -7.27
CA SER A 324 -1.19 -17.16 -6.20
C SER A 324 -2.57 -16.89 -5.56
N PRO A 325 -2.66 -16.81 -4.20
CA PRO A 325 -3.88 -16.40 -3.52
C PRO A 325 -4.41 -15.04 -3.98
N VAL A 326 -3.54 -14.06 -4.26
CA VAL A 326 -3.93 -12.73 -4.75
C VAL A 326 -4.62 -12.82 -6.12
N VAL A 327 -4.08 -13.66 -7.02
CA VAL A 327 -4.67 -13.91 -8.35
C VAL A 327 -5.99 -14.68 -8.21
N GLY A 328 -6.07 -15.63 -7.28
CA GLY A 328 -7.31 -16.34 -6.97
C GLY A 328 -8.42 -15.40 -6.51
N ARG A 329 -8.10 -14.42 -5.66
CA ARG A 329 -9.07 -13.41 -5.21
C ARG A 329 -9.55 -12.53 -6.36
N LEU A 330 -8.66 -12.11 -7.25
CA LEU A 330 -9.01 -11.40 -8.49
C LEU A 330 -10.03 -12.19 -9.33
N LEU A 331 -9.74 -13.46 -9.59
CA LEU A 331 -10.65 -14.34 -10.35
C LEU A 331 -12.01 -14.52 -9.67
N CYS A 332 -12.04 -14.65 -8.34
CA CYS A 332 -13.30 -14.74 -7.60
C CYS A 332 -14.15 -13.49 -7.75
N VAL A 333 -13.53 -12.31 -7.72
CA VAL A 333 -14.24 -11.04 -7.92
C VAL A 333 -14.78 -10.95 -9.34
N MET A 334 -13.97 -11.29 -10.35
CA MET A 334 -14.44 -11.35 -11.73
C MET A 334 -15.63 -12.31 -11.89
N HIS A 335 -15.51 -13.52 -11.35
CA HIS A 335 -16.57 -14.53 -11.43
C HIS A 335 -17.83 -14.11 -10.70
N TYR A 336 -17.69 -13.50 -9.52
CA TYR A 336 -18.81 -12.97 -8.75
C TYR A 336 -19.56 -11.89 -9.53
N VAL A 337 -18.84 -10.89 -10.08
CA VAL A 337 -19.46 -9.81 -10.86
C VAL A 337 -20.10 -10.35 -12.13
N TYR A 338 -19.40 -11.23 -12.86
CA TYR A 338 -19.92 -11.90 -14.04
C TYR A 338 -21.21 -12.66 -13.72
N SER A 339 -21.21 -13.51 -12.69
CA SER A 339 -22.37 -14.33 -12.32
C SER A 339 -23.58 -13.52 -11.86
N GLN A 340 -23.36 -12.37 -11.22
CA GLN A 340 -24.44 -11.55 -10.65
C GLN A 340 -24.98 -10.50 -11.62
N HIS A 341 -24.14 -9.98 -12.53
CA HIS A 341 -24.45 -8.79 -13.32
C HIS A 341 -24.32 -8.97 -14.83
N SER A 342 -23.66 -10.04 -15.29
CA SER A 342 -23.30 -10.19 -16.71
C SER A 342 -23.70 -11.55 -17.30
N LYS A 343 -23.89 -12.58 -16.47
CA LYS A 343 -24.26 -13.93 -16.92
C LYS A 343 -25.69 -13.91 -17.44
N PRO A 344 -25.94 -14.31 -18.70
CA PRO A 344 -27.28 -14.32 -19.25
C PRO A 344 -28.15 -15.35 -18.52
N ASN A 345 -29.36 -14.97 -18.12
CA ASN A 345 -30.34 -15.89 -17.56
C ASN A 345 -30.72 -16.94 -18.61
N ASN A 346 -30.91 -18.20 -18.18
CA ASN A 346 -31.23 -19.37 -19.02
C ASN A 346 -32.51 -19.24 -19.89
N ASN A 347 -33.25 -18.14 -19.83
CA ASN A 347 -34.54 -17.95 -20.51
C ASN A 347 -34.57 -16.82 -21.56
N GLY A 348 -33.45 -16.43 -22.18
CA GLY A 348 -33.55 -15.50 -23.30
C GLY A 348 -32.27 -15.24 -24.05
N GLY A 349 -32.21 -15.79 -25.28
CA GLY A 349 -31.47 -15.26 -26.44
C GLY A 349 -29.96 -15.20 -26.32
N ARG A 350 -29.24 -15.82 -27.27
CA ARG A 350 -27.83 -15.52 -27.52
C ARG A 350 -27.65 -14.00 -27.65
N ILE A 351 -27.05 -13.35 -26.66
CA ILE A 351 -26.56 -11.96 -26.74
C ILE A 351 -25.19 -11.95 -27.44
N TYR A 352 -25.11 -12.70 -28.55
CA TYR A 352 -24.00 -12.61 -29.49
C TYR A 352 -24.55 -12.00 -30.77
N ASP A 353 -25.25 -10.87 -30.65
CA ASP A 353 -25.52 -10.08 -31.83
C ASP A 353 -24.17 -9.68 -32.42
N LYS A 354 -24.01 -9.97 -33.70
CA LYS A 354 -22.84 -9.65 -34.53
C LYS A 354 -22.72 -8.13 -34.75
N ASN A 355 -22.90 -7.33 -33.72
CA ASN A 355 -22.50 -5.93 -33.79
C ASN A 355 -20.98 -5.91 -33.64
N GLU A 356 -20.30 -5.51 -34.70
CA GLU A 356 -18.84 -5.40 -34.83
C GLU A 356 -18.23 -4.29 -33.92
N GLY A 357 -18.92 -3.89 -32.86
CA GLY A 357 -18.52 -2.82 -31.94
C GLY A 357 -18.18 -3.36 -30.56
N ASN A 358 -17.04 -2.93 -30.00
CA ASN A 358 -16.75 -3.08 -28.57
C ASN A 358 -17.74 -2.25 -27.73
N SER A 359 -17.82 -2.53 -26.42
CA SER A 359 -18.49 -1.66 -25.44
C SER A 359 -18.15 -0.19 -25.67
N VAL A 360 -19.13 0.69 -25.46
CA VAL A 360 -18.93 2.16 -25.56
C VAL A 360 -17.81 2.63 -24.63
N GLN A 361 -17.64 1.95 -23.49
CA GLN A 361 -16.62 2.26 -22.49
C GLN A 361 -15.29 1.53 -22.71
N TRP A 362 -15.18 0.68 -23.73
CA TRP A 362 -14.01 -0.17 -23.96
C TRP A 362 -12.69 0.61 -24.05
N GLU A 363 -12.65 1.68 -24.83
CA GLU A 363 -11.41 2.45 -24.99
C GLU A 363 -11.01 3.17 -23.69
N LEU A 364 -11.96 3.59 -22.86
CA LEU A 364 -11.69 4.13 -21.53
C LEU A 364 -11.08 3.05 -20.62
N ILE A 365 -11.77 1.92 -20.46
CA ILE A 365 -11.35 0.82 -19.58
C ILE A 365 -10.02 0.20 -20.02
N LYS A 366 -9.76 0.14 -21.32
CA LYS A 366 -8.48 -0.33 -21.85
C LYS A 366 -7.29 0.51 -21.35
N THR A 367 -7.48 1.79 -21.04
CA THR A 367 -6.43 2.64 -20.46
C THR A 367 -6.13 2.32 -18.98
N THR A 368 -7.03 1.63 -18.27
CA THR A 368 -6.85 1.26 -16.85
C THR A 368 -6.13 -0.08 -16.67
N LEU A 369 -6.20 -0.97 -17.67
CA LEU A 369 -5.61 -2.32 -17.65
C LEU A 369 -4.14 -2.37 -17.21
N LYS A 370 -3.32 -1.42 -17.67
CA LYS A 370 -1.89 -1.36 -17.33
C LYS A 370 -1.68 -1.08 -15.84
N ASP A 371 -2.45 -0.15 -15.29
CA ASP A 371 -2.33 0.26 -13.89
C ASP A 371 -2.93 -0.81 -12.97
N LEU A 372 -4.12 -1.36 -13.31
CA LEU A 372 -4.72 -2.49 -12.58
C LEU A 372 -3.79 -3.71 -12.52
N SER A 373 -3.23 -4.13 -13.66
CA SER A 373 -2.31 -5.27 -13.69
C SER A 373 -0.96 -5.00 -13.02
N ALA A 374 -0.49 -3.74 -12.98
CA ALA A 374 0.66 -3.37 -12.17
C ALA A 374 0.33 -3.44 -10.67
N GLY A 375 -0.82 -2.91 -10.25
CA GLY A 375 -1.30 -2.97 -8.88
C GLY A 375 -1.41 -4.40 -8.35
N TYR A 376 -2.05 -5.31 -9.10
CA TYR A 376 -2.14 -6.72 -8.68
C TYR A 376 -0.77 -7.43 -8.61
N ARG A 377 0.18 -7.11 -9.49
CA ARG A 377 1.54 -7.67 -9.41
C ARG A 377 2.31 -7.16 -8.20
N ASP A 378 2.18 -5.87 -7.89
CA ASP A 378 2.82 -5.29 -6.72
C ASP A 378 2.17 -5.83 -5.43
N LEU A 379 0.85 -6.01 -5.42
CA LEU A 379 0.10 -6.62 -4.31
C LEU A 379 0.48 -8.08 -4.10
N ASP A 380 0.60 -8.86 -5.17
CA ASP A 380 1.05 -10.25 -5.12
C ASP A 380 2.49 -10.35 -4.59
N SER A 381 3.37 -9.45 -5.01
CA SER A 381 4.73 -9.36 -4.45
C SER A 381 4.70 -9.07 -2.95
N LEU A 382 3.86 -8.12 -2.53
CA LEU A 382 3.73 -7.74 -1.14
C LEU A 382 3.20 -8.92 -0.31
N PHE A 383 2.21 -9.64 -0.82
CA PHE A 383 1.69 -10.84 -0.20
C PHE A 383 2.75 -11.95 -0.08
N SER A 384 3.51 -12.23 -1.14
CA SER A 384 4.60 -13.22 -1.10
C SER A 384 5.66 -12.84 -0.07
N VAL A 385 6.04 -11.57 -0.01
CA VAL A 385 6.99 -11.05 0.99
C VAL A 385 6.47 -11.28 2.41
N LEU A 386 5.19 -11.00 2.68
CA LEU A 386 4.61 -11.19 4.02
C LEU A 386 4.39 -12.65 4.41
N ARG A 387 4.33 -13.55 3.41
CA ARG A 387 4.13 -15.00 3.58
C ARG A 387 5.44 -15.75 3.76
N GLY A 388 6.53 -15.31 3.12
CA GLY A 388 7.85 -15.90 3.29
C GLY A 388 8.28 -15.91 4.76
N GLU A 389 8.90 -17.01 5.20
CA GLU A 389 9.61 -17.07 6.50
C GLU A 389 10.98 -16.37 6.41
N GLU A 390 11.38 -15.91 5.23
CA GLU A 390 12.67 -15.24 5.03
C GLU A 390 12.67 -13.82 5.61
N GLU A 391 13.73 -13.59 6.39
CA GLU A 391 14.12 -12.39 7.13
C GLU A 391 14.44 -11.18 6.22
N GLU A 392 13.82 -11.01 5.04
CA GLU A 392 14.04 -9.89 4.10
C GLU A 392 12.79 -9.00 3.91
N CYS A 393 11.77 -9.18 4.77
CA CYS A 393 10.41 -8.66 4.59
C CYS A 393 10.25 -7.13 4.39
N CYS A 394 11.19 -6.29 4.83
CA CYS A 394 10.86 -4.89 5.12
C CYS A 394 11.31 -3.86 4.06
N SER A 395 12.35 -4.12 3.27
CA SER A 395 12.81 -3.13 2.26
C SER A 395 11.91 -3.12 1.00
N VAL A 396 11.47 -4.30 0.55
CA VAL A 396 10.54 -4.44 -0.58
C VAL A 396 9.12 -4.04 -0.17
N GLY A 397 8.72 -4.34 1.07
CA GLY A 397 7.41 -3.99 1.62
C GLY A 397 7.16 -2.48 1.83
N LEU A 398 8.19 -1.63 1.79
CA LEU A 398 8.05 -0.18 1.88
C LEU A 398 7.49 0.43 0.60
N VAL A 399 8.00 0.00 -0.55
CA VAL A 399 7.68 0.61 -1.85
C VAL A 399 6.36 0.08 -2.41
N LEU A 400 6.04 -1.19 -2.16
CA LEU A 400 4.90 -1.85 -2.81
C LEU A 400 3.54 -1.24 -2.44
N PRO A 401 3.19 -0.99 -1.15
CA PRO A 401 1.92 -0.36 -0.80
C PRO A 401 1.69 0.96 -1.54
N TYR A 402 2.72 1.82 -1.63
CA TYR A 402 2.63 3.09 -2.35
C TYR A 402 2.41 2.90 -3.86
N ARG A 403 3.09 1.95 -4.50
CA ARG A 403 2.90 1.67 -5.93
C ARG A 403 1.51 1.12 -6.22
N ILE A 404 0.97 0.31 -5.31
CA ILE A 404 -0.39 -0.22 -5.40
C ILE A 404 -1.40 0.92 -5.22
N GLU A 405 -1.21 1.78 -4.21
CA GLU A 405 -2.06 2.95 -3.95
C GLU A 405 -2.02 3.95 -5.11
N GLU A 406 -0.84 4.19 -5.70
CA GLU A 406 -0.70 5.01 -6.91
C GLU A 406 -1.48 4.41 -8.09
N ALA A 407 -1.45 3.09 -8.25
CA ALA A 407 -2.24 2.41 -9.27
C ALA A 407 -3.75 2.53 -9.00
N VAL A 408 -4.19 2.35 -7.75
CA VAL A 408 -5.58 2.56 -7.32
C VAL A 408 -6.03 3.98 -7.68
N ASN A 409 -5.30 5.00 -7.26
CA ASN A 409 -5.65 6.40 -7.53
C ASN A 409 -5.70 6.71 -9.02
N LYS A 410 -4.71 6.26 -9.81
CA LYS A 410 -4.69 6.46 -11.27
C LYS A 410 -5.90 5.85 -11.97
N VAL A 411 -6.35 4.68 -11.51
CA VAL A 411 -7.51 4.01 -12.08
C VAL A 411 -8.78 4.70 -11.60
N ASP A 412 -8.89 5.03 -10.33
CA ASP A 412 -10.03 5.74 -9.75
C ASP A 412 -10.27 7.09 -10.45
N ASP A 413 -9.20 7.86 -10.67
CA ASP A 413 -9.25 9.13 -11.39
C ASP A 413 -9.76 8.94 -12.82
N LYS A 414 -9.30 7.91 -13.53
CA LYS A 414 -9.77 7.58 -14.90
C LYS A 414 -11.24 7.18 -14.92
N LEU A 415 -11.69 6.41 -13.92
CA LEU A 415 -13.07 5.95 -13.81
C LEU A 415 -14.02 7.02 -13.28
N SER A 416 -13.52 8.03 -12.56
CA SER A 416 -14.32 9.11 -11.95
C SER A 416 -15.24 9.81 -12.94
N TYR A 417 -14.79 9.98 -14.19
CA TYR A 417 -15.56 10.57 -15.29
C TYR A 417 -16.76 9.72 -15.75
N ALA A 418 -16.75 8.41 -15.46
CA ALA A 418 -17.80 7.46 -15.83
C ALA A 418 -18.69 7.05 -14.63
N LYS A 419 -18.36 7.50 -13.41
CA LYS A 419 -19.05 7.08 -12.16
C LYS A 419 -20.51 7.50 -12.07
N GLU A 420 -20.99 8.48 -12.84
CA GLU A 420 -22.42 8.85 -12.85
C GLU A 420 -23.35 7.73 -13.35
N ILE A 421 -22.81 6.74 -14.09
CA ILE A 421 -23.57 5.62 -14.68
C ILE A 421 -23.59 4.39 -13.76
N ALA A 422 -22.62 4.25 -12.83
CA ALA A 422 -22.44 3.06 -11.99
C ALA A 422 -23.19 3.11 -10.64
N ASN A 423 -24.19 3.97 -10.51
CA ASN A 423 -25.01 4.11 -9.30
C ASN A 423 -25.90 2.87 -9.07
N GLY A 424 -25.32 1.82 -8.51
CA GLY A 424 -26.03 0.59 -8.16
C GLY A 424 -25.19 -0.51 -7.51
N PHE A 425 -23.86 -0.39 -7.41
CA PHE A 425 -23.01 -1.44 -6.83
C PHE A 425 -23.03 -1.43 -5.30
N ALA A 426 -24.11 -1.92 -4.69
CA ALA A 426 -24.37 -1.84 -3.25
C ALA A 426 -23.87 -3.05 -2.43
N ARG A 427 -22.83 -3.80 -2.87
CA ARG A 427 -22.40 -5.05 -2.19
C ARG A 427 -20.90 -5.16 -1.94
N GLU A 428 -20.29 -4.06 -1.50
CA GLU A 428 -18.90 -3.96 -1.03
C GLU A 428 -18.54 -5.02 0.04
N SER A 429 -19.50 -5.44 0.87
CA SER A 429 -19.26 -6.36 1.98
C SER A 429 -18.71 -7.72 1.57
N ASN A 430 -19.16 -8.29 0.45
CA ASN A 430 -18.74 -9.63 0.03
C ASN A 430 -17.30 -9.67 -0.48
N ILE A 431 -16.86 -8.58 -1.13
CA ILE A 431 -15.49 -8.45 -1.63
C ILE A 431 -14.54 -8.23 -0.44
N MET A 432 -14.93 -7.44 0.57
CA MET A 432 -14.11 -7.24 1.77
C MET A 432 -13.87 -8.54 2.55
N GLU A 433 -14.92 -9.36 2.77
CA GLU A 433 -14.77 -10.65 3.45
C GLU A 433 -13.86 -11.63 2.69
N LEU A 434 -13.90 -11.58 1.35
CA LEU A 434 -12.98 -12.35 0.50
C LEU A 434 -11.52 -12.00 0.80
N TRP A 435 -11.20 -10.71 0.98
CA TRP A 435 -9.84 -10.26 1.25
C TRP A 435 -9.40 -10.47 2.70
N LYS A 436 -10.29 -10.34 3.70
CA LYS A 436 -9.95 -10.59 5.11
C LYS A 436 -9.35 -11.97 5.36
N SER A 437 -9.80 -12.98 4.61
CA SER A 437 -9.34 -14.37 4.72
C SER A 437 -8.09 -14.69 3.88
N ILE A 438 -7.37 -13.68 3.35
CA ILE A 438 -6.21 -13.94 2.48
C ILE A 438 -5.01 -14.55 3.22
N PHE A 439 -4.88 -14.30 4.53
CA PHE A 439 -3.81 -14.87 5.36
C PHE A 439 -4.25 -16.11 6.18
N ASP A 440 -5.50 -16.55 6.04
CA ASP A 440 -6.02 -17.73 6.75
C ASP A 440 -5.56 -19.02 6.06
N LYS A 441 -4.73 -19.82 6.74
CA LYS A 441 -4.18 -21.08 6.20
C LYS A 441 -5.25 -22.08 5.78
N ASP A 442 -6.30 -22.25 6.60
CA ASP A 442 -7.39 -23.19 6.34
C ASP A 442 -8.22 -22.77 5.12
N THR A 443 -8.39 -21.46 4.93
CA THR A 443 -9.09 -20.89 3.77
C THR A 443 -8.24 -21.10 2.52
N GLU A 444 -6.91 -20.92 2.59
CA GLU A 444 -5.99 -21.15 1.47
C GLU A 444 -5.99 -22.61 0.98
N GLU A 445 -6.02 -23.59 1.89
CA GLU A 445 -6.14 -25.01 1.55
C GLU A 445 -7.52 -25.34 0.94
N ALA A 446 -8.59 -24.71 1.43
CA ALA A 446 -9.93 -24.84 0.85
C ALA A 446 -10.06 -24.22 -0.57
N TRP A 447 -9.28 -23.17 -0.89
CA TRP A 447 -9.19 -22.58 -2.23
C TRP A 447 -8.30 -23.39 -3.19
N ARG A 448 -7.27 -24.08 -2.67
CA ARG A 448 -6.35 -24.93 -3.43
C ARG A 448 -6.96 -26.22 -3.99
N VAL A 449 -8.26 -26.45 -3.82
CA VAL A 449 -8.96 -27.47 -4.59
C VAL A 449 -8.99 -27.01 -6.05
N LYS A 450 -8.00 -27.44 -6.85
CA LYS A 450 -7.79 -27.18 -8.29
C LYS A 450 -9.07 -27.19 -9.13
N VAL A 451 -10.09 -27.91 -8.67
CA VAL A 451 -11.43 -28.02 -9.26
C VAL A 451 -12.19 -26.68 -9.30
N LYS A 452 -12.05 -25.80 -8.30
CA LYS A 452 -12.78 -24.50 -8.27
C LYS A 452 -12.18 -23.45 -9.20
N MET A 453 -10.85 -23.31 -9.24
CA MET A 453 -10.18 -22.38 -10.17
C MET A 453 -10.38 -22.79 -11.63
N GLY A 454 -10.26 -24.10 -11.94
CA GLY A 454 -10.54 -24.62 -13.28
C GLY A 454 -11.97 -24.33 -13.73
N GLY A 455 -12.96 -24.51 -12.83
CA GLY A 455 -14.35 -24.16 -13.10
C GLY A 455 -14.59 -22.67 -13.36
N ILE A 456 -13.97 -21.78 -12.57
CA ILE A 456 -14.07 -20.32 -12.77
C ILE A 456 -13.45 -19.89 -14.10
N LEU A 457 -12.25 -20.38 -14.41
CA LEU A 457 -11.56 -20.08 -15.67
C LEU A 457 -12.36 -20.59 -16.87
N SER A 458 -12.94 -21.79 -16.76
CA SER A 458 -13.82 -22.37 -17.76
C SER A 458 -15.07 -21.52 -17.97
N ASP A 459 -15.77 -21.11 -16.89
CA ASP A 459 -17.01 -20.32 -16.97
C ASP A 459 -16.76 -18.90 -17.52
N LEU A 460 -15.61 -18.29 -17.21
CA LEU A 460 -15.23 -16.96 -17.70
C LEU A 460 -14.65 -16.97 -19.12
N PHE A 461 -13.84 -17.96 -19.50
CA PHE A 461 -13.01 -17.87 -20.71
C PHE A 461 -13.35 -18.87 -21.81
N ASN A 462 -14.06 -19.97 -21.55
CA ASN A 462 -14.53 -20.84 -22.63
C ASN A 462 -15.50 -20.13 -23.61
N PRO A 463 -16.38 -19.21 -23.17
CA PRO A 463 -17.23 -18.48 -24.11
C PRO A 463 -16.43 -17.67 -25.15
N LEU A 464 -15.20 -17.25 -24.83
CA LEU A 464 -14.31 -16.58 -25.78
C LEU A 464 -13.73 -17.55 -26.82
N LEU A 465 -13.58 -18.84 -26.50
CA LEU A 465 -13.00 -19.86 -27.38
C LEU A 465 -14.04 -20.44 -28.35
N GLU A 466 -15.28 -20.63 -27.91
CA GLU A 466 -16.38 -21.12 -28.75
C GLU A 466 -16.74 -20.16 -29.90
N ASP A 467 -16.51 -18.86 -29.71
CA ASP A 467 -16.65 -17.84 -30.76
C ASP A 467 -15.49 -17.88 -31.76
N THR A 468 -14.30 -18.35 -31.37
CA THR A 468 -13.13 -18.44 -32.25
C THR A 468 -13.08 -19.72 -33.09
N GLU A 469 -13.74 -20.80 -32.69
CA GLU A 469 -13.75 -22.07 -33.47
C GLU A 469 -14.78 -22.09 -34.62
N LYS A 470 -15.55 -21.01 -34.81
CA LYS A 470 -16.58 -20.89 -35.86
C LYS A 470 -16.24 -19.95 -37.01
N ASP A 471 -14.99 -19.48 -37.07
CA ASP A 471 -14.43 -18.71 -38.19
C ASP A 471 -13.53 -19.55 -39.09
#